data_AF-A0A9X0YLT1-F1
#
_entry.id   AF-A0A9X0YLT1-F1
#
_cell.length_a   1.000
_cell.length_b   1.000
_cell.length_c   1.000
_cell.angle_alpha   90.00
_cell.angle_beta   90.00
_cell.angle_gamma   90.00
#
_symmetry.space_group_name_H-M   'P 1'
#
loop_
_entity.id
_entity.type
_entity.pdbx_description
1 polymer ?
#
loop_
_entity_poly.entity_id
_entity_poly.type
_entity_poly.pdbx_seq_one_letter_code
_entity_poly.pdbx_strand_id
1 'polypeptide(L)'
;MTHANPVNTHMHYKADENRRLFIKKDIIEISLWTDDLEYKNTEINSFSILNRQLIKSERLQNTIQDFRRRNTLIMGNICKYEQHLRQELEFGTIEYDLNRAKLHEKRRAEYVNLDKEYRALKTDIFNLLSKFKRE
;
A
#
# COMPACT_ATOMS: atom_id res chain seq x y z
N MET A 1 2.01 37.87 -34.63
CA MET A 1 2.33 36.43 -34.51
C MET A 1 3.45 36.30 -33.48
N THR A 2 3.11 35.95 -32.25
CA THR A 2 4.09 35.79 -31.16
C THR A 2 4.83 34.47 -31.38
N HIS A 3 6.07 34.55 -31.84
CA HIS A 3 6.97 33.39 -31.91
C HIS A 3 7.20 32.87 -30.48
N ALA A 4 6.62 31.71 -30.16
CA ALA A 4 6.91 31.02 -28.92
C ALA A 4 8.41 30.68 -28.88
N ASN A 5 9.07 31.06 -27.79
CA ASN A 5 10.52 30.91 -27.64
C ASN A 5 10.87 29.41 -27.49
N PRO A 6 11.64 28.79 -28.39
CA PRO A 6 11.82 27.32 -28.44
C PRO A 6 12.42 26.71 -27.17
N VAL A 7 13.22 27.47 -26.41
CA VAL A 7 13.75 27.05 -25.11
C VAL A 7 12.63 26.82 -24.09
N ASN A 8 11.60 27.68 -24.10
CA ASN A 8 10.49 27.59 -23.16
C ASN A 8 9.61 26.36 -23.45
N THR A 9 9.38 26.06 -24.73
CA THR A 9 8.66 24.86 -25.16
C THR A 9 9.38 23.56 -24.75
N HIS A 10 10.71 23.53 -24.87
CA HIS A 10 11.51 22.38 -24.45
C HIS A 10 11.50 22.17 -22.93
N MET A 11 11.51 23.24 -22.13
CA MET A 11 11.44 23.14 -20.67
C MET A 11 10.08 22.61 -20.20
N HIS A 12 8.98 23.11 -20.78
CA HIS A 12 7.63 22.61 -20.47
C HIS A 12 7.43 21.14 -20.84
N TYR A 13 7.94 20.72 -22.00
CA TYR A 13 7.88 19.31 -22.42
C TYR A 13 8.58 18.39 -21.42
N LYS A 14 9.81 18.75 -21.03
CA LYS A 14 10.59 17.97 -20.06
C LYS A 14 9.93 17.92 -18.67
N ALA A 15 9.24 18.99 -18.26
CA ALA A 15 8.49 19.02 -17.02
C ALA A 15 7.30 18.04 -17.03
N ASP A 16 6.54 17.98 -18.14
CA ASP A 16 5.43 17.01 -18.28
C ASP A 16 5.94 15.57 -18.36
N GLU A 17 7.03 15.31 -19.08
CA GLU A 17 7.66 13.98 -19.11
C GLU A 17 8.07 13.50 -17.72
N ASN A 18 8.75 14.35 -16.95
CA ASN A 18 9.15 14.04 -15.58
C ASN A 18 7.94 13.78 -14.69
N ARG A 19 6.90 14.61 -14.78
CA ARG A 19 5.65 14.42 -14.05
C ARG A 19 5.04 13.04 -14.36
N ARG A 20 4.90 12.68 -15.63
CA ARG A 20 4.36 11.36 -16.04
C ARG A 20 5.23 10.21 -15.53
N LEU A 21 6.55 10.35 -15.61
CA LEU A 21 7.50 9.35 -15.14
C LEU A 21 7.35 9.09 -13.64
N PHE A 22 7.29 10.15 -12.83
CA PHE A 22 7.15 10.01 -11.37
C PHE A 22 5.79 9.45 -10.98
N ILE A 23 4.70 9.88 -11.61
CA ILE A 23 3.37 9.30 -11.35
C ILE A 23 3.34 7.81 -11.72
N LYS A 24 3.93 7.42 -12.86
CA LYS A 24 4.03 6.00 -13.24
C LYS A 24 4.82 5.18 -12.21
N LYS A 25 5.93 5.71 -11.72
CA LYS A 25 6.74 5.07 -10.66
C LYS A 25 5.90 4.86 -9.40
N ASP A 26 5.16 5.88 -8.96
CA ASP A 26 4.33 5.80 -7.75
C ASP A 26 3.19 4.78 -7.91
N ILE A 27 2.55 4.72 -9.09
CA ILE A 27 1.53 3.71 -9.41
C ILE A 27 2.12 2.29 -9.34
N ILE A 28 3.31 2.06 -9.90
CA ILE A 28 3.97 0.74 -9.83
C ILE A 28 4.19 0.32 -8.37
N GLU A 29 4.67 1.25 -7.54
CA GLU A 29 4.91 0.97 -6.12
C GLU A 29 3.59 0.66 -5.38
N ILE A 30 2.53 1.41 -5.68
CA ILE A 30 1.19 1.16 -5.12
C ILE A 30 0.66 -0.21 -5.53
N SER A 31 0.81 -0.62 -6.79
CA SER A 31 0.38 -1.94 -7.23
C SER A 31 1.07 -3.05 -6.43
N LEU A 32 2.37 -2.92 -6.17
CA LEU A 32 3.11 -3.87 -5.32
C LEU A 32 2.55 -3.92 -3.89
N TRP A 33 2.19 -2.77 -3.31
CA TRP A 33 1.58 -2.73 -1.98
C TRP A 33 0.20 -3.37 -1.99
N THR A 34 -0.63 -3.10 -2.99
CA THR A 34 -1.98 -3.67 -3.10
C THR A 34 -1.92 -5.19 -3.20
N ASP A 35 -1.06 -5.74 -4.06
CA ASP A 35 -0.88 -7.19 -4.20
C ASP A 35 -0.48 -7.85 -2.87
N ASP A 36 0.44 -7.22 -2.14
CA ASP A 36 0.89 -7.70 -0.84
C ASP A 36 -0.19 -7.59 0.25
N LEU A 37 -1.03 -6.54 0.23
CA LEU A 37 -2.18 -6.41 1.14
C LEU A 37 -3.27 -7.47 0.86
N GLU A 38 -3.46 -7.85 -0.39
CA GLU A 38 -4.34 -8.96 -0.80
C GLU A 38 -3.79 -10.31 -0.32
N TYR A 39 -2.49 -10.52 -0.48
CA TYR A 39 -1.81 -11.69 0.06
C TYR A 39 -1.97 -11.77 1.59
N LYS A 40 -1.74 -10.67 2.30
CA LYS A 40 -1.92 -10.57 3.76
C LYS A 40 -3.36 -10.93 4.18
N ASN A 41 -4.38 -10.49 3.43
CA ASN A 41 -5.78 -10.87 3.69
C ASN A 41 -5.98 -12.40 3.58
N THR A 42 -5.35 -13.02 2.60
CA THR A 42 -5.41 -14.48 2.42
C THR A 42 -4.74 -15.21 3.58
N GLU A 43 -3.55 -14.79 4.01
CA GLU A 43 -2.86 -15.43 5.15
C GLU A 43 -3.60 -15.20 6.47
N ILE A 44 -4.22 -14.03 6.67
CA ILE A 44 -5.05 -13.72 7.84
C ILE A 44 -6.26 -14.65 7.95
N ASN A 45 -6.87 -15.04 6.82
CA ASN A 45 -7.92 -16.06 6.82
C ASN A 45 -7.40 -17.40 7.35
N SER A 46 -6.22 -17.81 6.87
CA SER A 46 -5.56 -19.04 7.34
C SER A 46 -5.24 -18.97 8.84
N PHE A 47 -4.74 -17.85 9.33
CA PHE A 47 -4.51 -17.64 10.77
C PHE A 47 -5.80 -17.72 11.59
N SER A 48 -6.91 -17.17 11.10
CA SER A 48 -8.20 -17.32 11.78
C SER A 48 -8.65 -18.78 11.86
N ILE A 49 -8.40 -19.58 10.82
CA ILE A 49 -8.72 -21.02 10.80
C ILE A 49 -7.83 -21.77 11.80
N LEU A 50 -6.51 -21.52 11.79
CA LEU A 50 -5.56 -22.12 12.72
C LEU A 50 -5.90 -21.77 14.17
N ASN A 51 -6.29 -20.52 14.42
CA ASN A 51 -6.73 -20.13 15.74
C ASN A 51 -8.01 -20.90 16.15
N ARG A 52 -9.01 -21.00 15.27
CA ARG A 52 -10.24 -21.75 15.59
C ARG A 52 -9.99 -23.24 15.84
N GLN A 53 -9.09 -23.86 15.09
CA GLN A 53 -8.89 -25.32 15.12
C GLN A 53 -7.86 -25.77 16.17
N LEU A 54 -6.75 -25.02 16.31
CA LEU A 54 -5.60 -25.42 17.12
C LEU A 54 -5.40 -24.53 18.34
N ILE A 55 -5.23 -23.22 18.15
CA ILE A 55 -4.79 -22.30 19.22
C ILE A 55 -5.92 -22.00 20.22
N LYS A 56 -7.14 -21.87 19.72
CA LYS A 56 -8.39 -21.62 20.45
C LYS A 56 -8.31 -20.42 21.40
N SER A 57 -7.66 -19.35 20.97
CA SER A 57 -7.51 -18.11 21.74
C SER A 57 -8.47 -17.02 21.26
N GLU A 58 -9.39 -16.60 22.13
CA GLU A 58 -10.30 -15.47 21.84
C GLU A 58 -9.53 -14.16 21.67
N ARG A 59 -8.53 -13.91 22.52
CA ARG A 59 -7.65 -12.75 22.39
C ARG A 59 -6.99 -12.70 21.01
N LEU A 60 -6.43 -13.82 20.56
CA LEU A 60 -5.81 -13.88 19.23
C LEU A 60 -6.85 -13.67 18.12
N GLN A 61 -8.05 -14.24 18.28
CA GLN A 61 -9.13 -14.02 17.32
C GLN A 61 -9.46 -12.53 17.16
N ASN A 62 -9.57 -11.80 18.27
CA ASN A 62 -9.83 -10.36 18.27
C ASN A 62 -8.68 -9.60 17.58
N THR A 63 -7.43 -9.93 17.90
CA THR A 63 -6.25 -9.32 17.23
C THR A 63 -6.25 -9.57 15.72
N ILE A 64 -6.59 -10.78 15.27
CA ILE A 64 -6.69 -11.13 13.85
C ILE A 64 -7.79 -10.30 13.17
N GLN A 65 -8.97 -10.16 13.80
CA GLN A 65 -10.08 -9.37 13.26
C GLN A 65 -9.74 -7.88 13.18
N ASP A 66 -9.11 -7.33 14.21
CA ASP A 66 -8.70 -5.94 14.22
C ASP A 66 -7.61 -5.63 13.19
N PHE A 67 -6.65 -6.55 13.02
CA PHE A 67 -5.69 -6.44 11.92
C PHE A 67 -6.38 -6.46 10.56
N ARG A 68 -7.31 -7.40 10.34
CA ARG A 68 -8.07 -7.51 9.08
C ARG A 68 -8.78 -6.21 8.72
N ARG A 69 -9.50 -5.61 9.68
CA ARG A 69 -10.21 -4.34 9.47
C ARG A 69 -9.27 -3.22 9.03
N ARG A 70 -8.11 -3.11 9.68
CA ARG A 70 -7.10 -2.09 9.36
C ARG A 70 -6.46 -2.34 7.99
N ASN A 71 -6.17 -3.59 7.65
CA ASN A 71 -5.68 -3.98 6.33
C ASN A 71 -6.68 -3.60 5.22
N THR A 72 -7.96 -3.93 5.39
CA THR A 72 -9.02 -3.54 4.44
C THR A 72 -9.15 -2.02 4.30
N LEU A 73 -9.08 -1.28 5.41
CA LEU A 73 -9.17 0.17 5.38
C LEU A 73 -7.99 0.81 4.62
N ILE A 74 -6.77 0.35 4.89
CA ILE A 74 -5.56 0.84 4.21
C ILE A 74 -5.60 0.48 2.73
N MET A 75 -5.97 -0.75 2.37
CA MET A 75 -6.13 -1.17 0.99
C MET A 75 -7.13 -0.27 0.25
N GLY A 76 -8.30 0.03 0.85
CA GLY A 76 -9.26 0.95 0.25
C GLY A 76 -8.73 2.37 0.05
N ASN A 77 -7.90 2.88 0.97
CA ASN A 77 -7.26 4.18 0.82
C ASN A 77 -6.20 4.18 -0.29
N ILE A 78 -5.44 3.10 -0.41
CA ILE A 78 -4.42 2.93 -1.45
C ILE A 78 -5.07 2.82 -2.83
N CYS A 79 -6.12 2.02 -3.01
CA CYS A 79 -6.84 1.91 -4.28
C CYS A 79 -7.42 3.26 -4.73
N LYS A 80 -8.00 4.04 -3.80
CA LYS A 80 -8.49 5.41 -4.10
C LYS A 80 -7.35 6.33 -4.53
N TYR A 81 -6.20 6.22 -3.88
CA TYR A 81 -5.03 7.01 -4.24
C TYR A 81 -4.47 6.62 -5.61
N GLU A 82 -4.39 5.32 -5.91
CA GLU A 82 -4.01 4.81 -7.22
C GLU A 82 -4.93 5.34 -8.33
N GLN A 83 -6.26 5.30 -8.11
CA GLN A 83 -7.24 5.82 -9.05
C GLN A 83 -7.00 7.31 -9.34
N HIS A 84 -6.75 8.11 -8.31
CA HIS A 84 -6.40 9.52 -8.46
C HIS A 84 -5.10 9.71 -9.26
N LEU A 85 -4.05 8.93 -8.98
CA LEU A 85 -2.80 8.99 -9.75
C LEU A 85 -3.00 8.61 -11.21
N ARG A 86 -3.84 7.61 -11.52
CA ARG A 86 -4.15 7.23 -12.90
C ARG A 86 -4.87 8.35 -13.65
N GLN A 87 -5.85 9.01 -13.00
CA GLN A 87 -6.52 10.18 -13.57
C GLN A 87 -5.53 11.32 -13.85
N GLU A 88 -4.63 11.61 -12.91
CA GLU A 88 -3.61 12.64 -13.05
C GLU A 88 -2.55 12.29 -14.12
N LEU A 89 -2.25 11.02 -14.32
CA LEU A 89 -1.35 10.57 -15.37
C LEU A 89 -1.95 10.83 -16.77
N GLU A 90 -3.24 10.56 -16.91
CA GLU A 90 -3.95 10.60 -18.19
C GLU A 90 -4.36 12.02 -18.58
N PHE A 91 -4.95 12.76 -17.64
CA PHE A 91 -5.58 14.06 -17.90
C PHE A 91 -4.95 15.23 -17.13
N GLY A 92 -4.07 14.94 -16.17
CA GLY A 92 -3.50 15.96 -15.29
C GLY A 92 -2.44 16.82 -15.97
N THR A 93 -2.42 18.10 -15.58
CA THR A 93 -1.42 19.10 -15.98
C THR A 93 -0.63 19.64 -14.79
N ILE A 94 -0.96 19.20 -13.57
CA ILE A 94 -0.32 19.63 -12.33
C ILE A 94 1.07 19.01 -12.24
N GLU A 95 2.09 19.84 -12.06
CA GLU A 95 3.47 19.37 -11.90
C GLU A 95 3.61 18.41 -10.72
N TYR A 96 4.61 17.53 -10.82
CA TYR A 96 4.97 16.66 -9.70
C TYR A 96 5.82 17.48 -8.72
N ASP A 97 5.19 17.98 -7.67
CA ASP A 97 5.80 18.84 -6.66
C ASP A 97 6.11 18.11 -5.34
N LEU A 98 6.70 18.84 -4.40
CA LEU A 98 7.01 18.31 -3.07
C LEU A 98 5.76 17.89 -2.28
N ASN A 99 4.59 18.49 -2.54
CA ASN A 99 3.38 18.13 -1.82
C ASN A 99 2.87 16.77 -2.28
N ARG A 100 2.89 16.50 -3.58
CA ARG A 100 2.58 15.18 -4.14
C ARG A 100 3.56 14.12 -3.64
N ALA A 101 4.86 14.44 -3.64
CA ALA A 101 5.88 13.55 -3.07
C ALA A 101 5.58 13.22 -1.60
N LYS A 102 5.31 14.22 -0.76
CA LYS A 102 4.94 14.03 0.66
C LYS A 102 3.68 13.21 0.85
N LEU A 103 2.68 13.38 -0.02
CA LEU A 103 1.46 12.57 0.01
C LEU A 103 1.78 11.10 -0.27
N HIS A 104 2.61 10.81 -1.26
CA HIS A 104 3.04 9.44 -1.57
C HIS A 104 3.83 8.83 -0.40
N GLU A 105 4.78 9.58 0.17
CA GLU A 105 5.54 9.14 1.35
C GLU A 105 4.65 8.84 2.56
N LYS A 106 3.59 9.62 2.76
CA LYS A 106 2.60 9.34 3.81
C LYS A 106 1.92 7.98 3.58
N ARG A 107 1.54 7.65 2.34
CA ARG A 107 0.96 6.34 2.00
C ARG A 107 1.97 5.21 2.18
N ARG A 108 3.22 5.43 1.79
CA ARG A 108 4.31 4.48 2.04
C ARG A 108 4.46 4.21 3.54
N ALA A 109 4.46 5.25 4.37
CA ALA A 109 4.59 5.11 5.82
C ALA A 109 3.40 4.33 6.43
N GLU A 110 2.17 4.61 5.99
CA GLU A 110 0.97 3.87 6.40
C GLU A 110 1.10 2.37 6.06
N TYR A 111 1.51 2.05 4.82
CA TYR A 111 1.75 0.67 4.39
C TYR A 111 2.87 -0.01 5.19
N VAL A 112 4.04 0.62 5.31
CA VAL A 112 5.21 0.06 6.02
C VAL A 112 4.89 -0.22 7.49
N ASN A 113 4.13 0.66 8.15
CA ASN A 113 3.73 0.43 9.54
C ASN A 113 2.81 -0.78 9.66
N LEU A 114 1.83 -0.93 8.75
CA LEU A 114 0.97 -2.10 8.73
C LEU A 114 1.76 -3.39 8.45
N ASP A 115 2.75 -3.37 7.55
CA ASP A 115 3.62 -4.52 7.28
C ASP A 115 4.41 -4.96 8.52
N LYS A 116 4.93 -4.01 9.31
CA LYS A 116 5.61 -4.32 10.58
C LYS A 116 4.67 -5.00 11.57
N GLU A 117 3.46 -4.48 11.74
CA GLU A 117 2.47 -5.08 12.63
C GLU A 117 2.05 -6.47 12.18
N TYR A 118 1.90 -6.67 10.86
CA TYR A 118 1.61 -7.96 10.29
C TYR A 118 2.70 -8.98 10.61
N ARG A 119 3.97 -8.61 10.43
CA ARG A 119 5.11 -9.48 10.78
C ARG A 119 5.14 -9.83 12.26
N ALA A 120 4.79 -8.88 13.14
CA ALA A 120 4.67 -9.13 14.57
C ALA A 120 3.56 -10.14 14.87
N LEU A 121 2.35 -9.93 14.34
CA LEU A 121 1.23 -10.87 14.49
C LEU A 121 1.58 -12.27 13.98
N LYS A 122 2.21 -12.36 12.80
CA LYS A 122 2.67 -13.62 12.20
C LYS A 122 3.66 -14.35 13.12
N THR A 123 4.61 -13.61 13.68
CA THR A 123 5.61 -14.15 14.62
C THR A 123 4.95 -14.66 15.89
N ASP A 124 3.99 -13.91 16.46
CA ASP A 124 3.26 -14.32 17.65
C ASP A 124 2.47 -15.61 17.41
N ILE A 125 1.81 -15.72 16.26
CA ILE A 125 1.06 -16.93 15.88
C ILE A 125 2.01 -18.13 15.75
N PHE A 126 3.15 -17.96 15.08
CA PHE A 126 4.14 -19.04 14.95
C PHE A 126 4.73 -19.45 16.30
N ASN A 127 4.97 -18.52 17.22
CA ASN A 127 5.42 -18.81 18.58
C ASN A 127 4.36 -19.56 19.41
N LEU A 128 3.07 -19.33 19.13
CA LEU A 128 2.00 -20.12 19.74
C LEU A 128 1.97 -21.52 19.16
N LEU A 129 2.07 -21.63 17.83
CA LEU A 129 2.06 -22.92 17.12
C LEU A 129 3.27 -23.81 17.47
N SER A 130 4.44 -23.22 17.73
CA SER A 130 5.65 -23.98 18.09
C SER A 130 5.58 -24.66 19.46
N LYS A 131 4.61 -24.27 20.31
CA LYS A 131 4.39 -24.88 21.62
C LYS A 131 3.55 -26.15 21.55
N PHE A 132 2.88 -26.40 20.43
CA PHE A 132 2.11 -27.61 20.24
C PHE A 132 3.05 -28.79 20.01
N LYS A 133 2.99 -29.78 20.90
CA LYS A 133 3.61 -31.08 20.70
C LYS A 133 2.52 -32.06 20.27
N ARG A 134 2.84 -32.94 19.32
CA ARG A 134 1.97 -34.09 19.04
C ARG A 134 2.01 -34.99 20.26
N GLU A 135 0.84 -35.26 20.84
CA GLU A 135 0.63 -36.37 21.76
C GLU A 135 0.74 -37.70 21.02
#